data_AF-A0A9X3F4F7-F1
#
_entry.id   AF-A0A9X3F4F7-F1
#
_cell.length_a   1.000
_cell.length_b   1.000
_cell.length_c   1.000
_cell.angle_alpha   90.00
_cell.angle_beta   90.00
_cell.angle_gamma   90.00
#
_symmetry.space_group_name_H-M   'P 1'
#
loop_
_entity.id
_entity.type
_entity.pdbx_description
1 polymer ?
#
loop_
_entity_poly.entity_id
_entity_poly.type
_entity_poly.pdbx_seq_one_letter_code
_entity_poly.pdbx_strand_id
1 'polypeptide(L)'
;MKIRSVAHRDLDVLRWAEISLAAAAAADTDDLLGTLRLRLQQIVFEAGGRPVLARVLVDGATHLHARLAAHPEPFAAQARAIAADLGDVWIEQVRFRTRPPAETEHGELLALHQALRDELEALAADPQRLAEYGPALAPLGSLVAPYLGLRPDDPEHLAARLSEVEALLLGLLAPDHPHPRPAAHLPAQDPAPVRASEHPEPR
;
A
#
# COMPACT_ATOMS: atom_id res chain seq x y z
N MET A 1 -52.60 -1.82 -18.31
CA MET A 1 -52.22 -2.62 -17.14
C MET A 1 -51.96 -1.66 -15.99
N LYS A 2 -52.67 -1.78 -14.85
CA LYS A 2 -52.51 -0.88 -13.68
C LYS A 2 -51.98 -1.68 -12.49
N ILE A 3 -50.95 -1.15 -11.83
CA ILE A 3 -50.37 -1.73 -10.62
C ILE A 3 -51.35 -1.53 -9.45
N ARG A 4 -51.63 -2.61 -8.70
CA ARG A 4 -52.61 -2.62 -7.59
C ARG A 4 -52.03 -2.15 -6.26
N SER A 5 -50.77 -2.45 -5.99
CA SER A 5 -50.03 -1.95 -4.83
C SER A 5 -48.53 -2.15 -5.02
N VAL A 6 -47.74 -1.40 -4.26
CA VAL A 6 -46.30 -1.57 -4.09
C VAL A 6 -46.05 -1.68 -2.60
N ALA A 7 -45.24 -2.66 -2.17
CA ALA A 7 -44.84 -2.83 -0.79
C ALA A 7 -43.32 -3.02 -0.74
N HIS A 8 -42.65 -2.25 0.11
CA HIS A 8 -41.22 -2.37 0.33
C HIS A 8 -40.92 -3.67 1.10
N ARG A 9 -39.93 -4.43 0.61
CA ARG A 9 -39.39 -5.61 1.29
C ARG A 9 -37.87 -5.47 1.29
N ASP A 10 -37.29 -5.36 2.47
CA ASP A 10 -35.84 -5.42 2.63
C ASP A 10 -35.37 -6.84 2.29
N LEU A 11 -34.70 -6.99 1.14
CA LEU A 11 -34.03 -8.23 0.73
C LEU A 11 -32.55 -8.23 1.12
N ASP A 12 -32.11 -7.19 1.84
CA ASP A 12 -30.72 -6.98 2.19
C ASP A 12 -30.33 -7.78 3.44
N VAL A 13 -29.44 -8.74 3.24
CA VAL A 13 -28.88 -9.63 4.27
C VAL A 13 -27.54 -9.12 4.82
N LEU A 14 -26.95 -8.08 4.23
CA LEU A 14 -25.60 -7.58 4.58
C LEU A 14 -25.50 -6.07 4.31
N ARG A 15 -25.22 -5.27 5.36
CA ARG A 15 -25.06 -3.82 5.22
C ARG A 15 -23.64 -3.46 4.77
N TRP A 16 -23.53 -2.60 3.76
CA TRP A 16 -22.25 -2.02 3.36
C TRP A 16 -22.03 -0.70 4.08
N ALA A 17 -20.82 -0.48 4.58
CA ALA A 17 -20.43 0.75 5.26
C ALA A 17 -19.06 1.25 4.79
N GLU A 18 -18.93 2.57 4.69
CA GLU A 18 -17.64 3.23 4.48
C GLU A 18 -17.31 4.06 5.71
N ILE A 19 -16.11 3.85 6.26
CA ILE A 19 -15.63 4.49 7.48
C ILE A 19 -14.45 5.38 7.11
N SER A 20 -14.61 6.69 7.28
CA SER A 20 -13.51 7.64 7.15
C SER A 20 -12.94 7.99 8.52
N LEU A 21 -11.62 7.84 8.65
CA LEU A 21 -10.86 8.18 9.84
C LEU A 21 -9.94 9.36 9.52
N ALA A 22 -10.10 10.46 10.26
CA ALA A 22 -9.27 11.64 10.11
C ALA A 22 -7.92 11.43 10.83
N ALA A 23 -6.85 11.24 10.05
CA ALA A 23 -5.51 10.98 10.56
C ALA A 23 -4.86 12.21 11.22
N ALA A 24 -5.34 13.42 10.91
CA ALA A 24 -4.84 14.67 11.47
C ALA A 24 -5.12 14.83 12.98
N ALA A 25 -6.12 14.13 13.51
CA ALA A 25 -6.52 14.22 14.91
C ALA A 25 -5.88 13.15 15.81
N ALA A 26 -5.15 12.19 15.24
CA ALA A 26 -4.58 11.07 15.97
C ALA A 26 -3.11 11.34 16.33
N ALA A 27 -2.73 11.10 17.59
CA ALA A 27 -1.34 11.21 18.01
C ALA A 27 -0.53 9.96 17.61
N ASP A 28 -1.17 8.81 17.51
CA ASP A 28 -0.54 7.56 17.09
C ASP A 28 -1.51 6.60 16.37
N THR A 29 -1.04 5.38 16.09
CA THR A 29 -1.85 4.35 15.43
C THR A 29 -2.93 3.81 16.36
N ASP A 30 -2.69 3.79 17.67
CA ASP A 30 -3.63 3.25 18.65
C ASP A 30 -4.83 4.19 18.79
N ASP A 31 -4.63 5.50 18.71
CA ASP A 31 -5.70 6.49 18.62
C ASP A 31 -6.61 6.27 17.40
N LEU A 32 -6.01 6.01 16.23
CA LEU A 32 -6.76 5.69 15.00
C LEU A 32 -7.56 4.39 15.17
N LEU A 33 -6.96 3.36 15.75
CA LEU A 33 -7.61 2.06 16.00
C LEU A 33 -8.73 2.18 17.06
N GLY A 34 -8.53 3.01 18.09
CA GLY A 34 -9.56 3.35 19.07
C GLY A 34 -10.75 4.06 18.42
N THR A 35 -10.48 5.04 17.56
CA THR A 35 -11.51 5.74 16.79
C THR A 35 -12.26 4.77 15.85
N LEU A 36 -11.53 3.89 15.16
CA LEU A 36 -12.12 2.85 14.31
C LEU A 36 -13.04 1.94 15.11
N ARG A 37 -12.63 1.47 16.29
CA ARG A 37 -13.44 0.62 17.16
C ARG A 37 -14.77 1.26 17.51
N LEU A 38 -14.76 2.53 17.91
CA LEU A 38 -15.98 3.28 18.24
C LEU A 38 -16.90 3.41 17.02
N ARG A 39 -16.35 3.68 15.83
CA ARG A 39 -17.13 3.75 14.58
C ARG A 39 -17.74 2.40 14.21
N LEU A 40 -16.97 1.31 14.28
CA LEU A 40 -17.47 -0.04 14.00
C LEU A 40 -18.61 -0.43 14.94
N GLN A 41 -18.48 -0.15 16.24
CA GLN A 41 -19.53 -0.38 17.24
C GLN A 41 -20.83 0.35 16.87
N GLN A 42 -20.72 1.62 16.48
CA GLN A 42 -21.87 2.41 16.07
C GLN A 42 -22.57 1.79 14.85
N ILE A 43 -21.81 1.38 13.83
CA ILE A 43 -22.38 0.86 12.58
C ILE A 43 -23.02 -0.51 12.80
N VAL A 44 -22.40 -1.39 13.61
CA VAL A 44 -23.00 -2.67 13.99
C VAL A 44 -24.33 -2.47 14.73
N PHE A 45 -24.37 -1.49 15.64
CA PHE A 45 -25.62 -1.13 16.33
C PHE A 45 -26.70 -0.63 15.34
N GLU A 46 -26.34 0.26 14.41
CA GLU A 46 -27.24 0.80 13.38
C GLU A 46 -27.70 -0.27 12.37
N ALA A 47 -26.89 -1.31 12.13
CA ALA A 47 -27.23 -2.40 11.22
C ALA A 47 -28.41 -3.26 11.73
N GLY A 48 -28.70 -3.20 13.04
CA GLY A 48 -29.87 -3.82 13.65
C GLY A 48 -29.85 -5.34 13.58
N GLY A 49 -28.70 -5.96 13.82
CA GLY A 49 -28.51 -7.41 13.79
C GLY A 49 -28.24 -8.01 12.41
N ARG A 50 -28.00 -7.17 11.40
CA ARG A 50 -27.46 -7.62 10.11
C ARG A 50 -25.94 -7.52 10.10
N PRO A 51 -25.25 -8.48 9.48
CA PRO A 51 -23.82 -8.38 9.30
C PRO A 51 -23.46 -7.13 8.48
N VAL A 52 -22.28 -6.56 8.75
CA VAL A 52 -21.76 -5.37 8.09
C VAL A 52 -20.47 -5.72 7.35
N LEU A 53 -20.35 -5.25 6.11
CA LEU A 53 -19.09 -5.23 5.38
C LEU A 53 -18.59 -3.79 5.29
N ALA A 54 -17.47 -3.50 5.95
CA ALA A 54 -16.91 -2.17 6.10
C ALA A 54 -15.66 -1.97 5.23
N ARG A 55 -15.58 -0.80 4.60
CA ARG A 55 -14.36 -0.26 3.98
C ARG A 55 -13.83 0.87 4.83
N VAL A 56 -12.55 0.83 5.17
CA VAL A 56 -11.91 1.87 6.01
C VAL A 56 -11.02 2.73 5.13
N LEU A 57 -11.17 4.05 5.25
CA LEU A 57 -10.31 5.06 4.64
C LEU A 57 -9.67 5.90 5.74
N VAL A 58 -8.34 5.83 5.87
CA VAL A 58 -7.55 6.72 6.72
C VAL A 58 -7.08 7.89 5.87
N ASP A 59 -7.47 9.12 6.20
CA ASP A 59 -7.27 10.30 5.35
C ASP A 59 -6.77 11.51 6.14
N GLY A 60 -5.99 12.36 5.47
CA GLY A 60 -5.53 13.65 6.00
C GLY A 60 -4.04 13.77 6.25
N ALA A 61 -3.63 14.97 6.66
CA ALA A 61 -2.24 15.27 6.99
C ALA A 61 -1.88 14.70 8.36
N THR A 62 -0.84 13.88 8.47
CA THR A 62 -0.45 13.23 9.73
C THR A 62 1.04 12.91 9.74
N HIS A 63 1.68 13.05 10.90
CA HIS A 63 3.06 12.58 11.11
C HIS A 63 3.20 11.05 10.98
N LEU A 64 2.07 10.33 11.03
CA LEU A 64 2.04 8.88 10.82
C LEU A 64 2.15 8.46 9.35
N HIS A 65 2.19 9.43 8.42
CA HIS A 65 2.16 9.17 6.98
C HIS A 65 3.25 8.19 6.54
N ALA A 66 4.51 8.46 6.88
CA ALA A 66 5.65 7.61 6.51
C ALA A 66 5.45 6.16 6.99
N ARG A 67 5.07 5.99 8.27
CA ARG A 67 4.83 4.66 8.86
C ARG A 67 3.70 3.90 8.17
N LEU A 68 2.57 4.57 7.93
CA LEU A 68 1.40 3.95 7.30
C LEU A 68 1.63 3.63 5.81
N ALA A 69 2.45 4.44 5.13
CA ALA A 69 2.81 4.22 3.73
C ALA A 69 3.79 3.03 3.56
N ALA A 70 4.83 2.93 4.40
CA ALA A 70 5.78 1.81 4.31
C ALA A 70 5.18 0.49 4.81
N HIS A 71 4.33 0.54 5.84
CA HIS A 71 3.81 -0.66 6.49
C HIS A 71 2.29 -0.55 6.75
N PRO A 72 1.45 -0.69 5.71
CA PRO A 72 0.00 -0.65 5.88
C PRO A 72 -0.58 -1.88 6.59
N GLU A 73 0.07 -3.04 6.42
CA GLU A 73 -0.41 -4.35 6.87
C GLU A 73 -0.61 -4.48 8.38
N PRO A 74 0.32 -4.03 9.25
CA PRO A 74 0.10 -4.05 10.71
C PRO A 74 -1.18 -3.33 11.14
N PHE A 75 -1.45 -2.15 10.56
CA PHE A 75 -2.69 -1.42 10.84
C PHE A 75 -3.91 -2.20 10.34
N ALA A 76 -3.85 -2.69 9.11
CA ALA A 76 -4.96 -3.44 8.51
C ALA A 76 -5.25 -4.76 9.24
N ALA A 77 -4.23 -5.43 9.76
CA ALA A 77 -4.37 -6.63 10.57
C ALA A 77 -5.05 -6.32 11.91
N GLN A 78 -4.62 -5.27 12.61
CA GLN A 78 -5.25 -4.84 13.86
C GLN A 78 -6.70 -4.37 13.65
N ALA A 79 -6.97 -3.62 12.58
CA ALA A 79 -8.32 -3.23 12.20
C ALA A 79 -9.23 -4.46 12.01
N ARG A 80 -8.75 -5.50 11.30
CA ARG A 80 -9.49 -6.75 11.12
C ARG A 80 -9.68 -7.52 12.43
N ALA A 81 -8.69 -7.53 13.32
CA ALA A 81 -8.81 -8.13 14.63
C ALA A 81 -9.91 -7.44 15.46
N ILE A 82 -9.96 -6.10 15.45
CA ILE A 82 -11.04 -5.34 16.11
C ILE A 82 -12.42 -5.71 15.55
N ALA A 83 -12.54 -5.82 14.22
CA ALA A 83 -13.80 -6.22 13.60
C ALA A 83 -14.22 -7.65 14.00
N ALA A 84 -13.26 -8.59 14.03
CA ALA A 84 -13.50 -9.96 14.47
C ALA A 84 -13.95 -10.03 15.94
N ASP A 85 -13.35 -9.22 16.83
CA ASP A 85 -13.73 -9.14 18.25
C ASP A 85 -15.16 -8.62 18.46
N LEU A 86 -15.60 -7.67 17.61
CA LEU A 86 -16.94 -7.09 17.71
C LEU A 86 -18.04 -8.04 17.22
N GLY A 87 -17.71 -8.93 16.27
CA GLY A 87 -18.70 -9.78 15.62
C GLY A 87 -19.63 -9.00 14.70
N ASP A 88 -20.28 -9.72 13.76
CA ASP A 88 -21.22 -9.15 12.79
C ASP A 88 -20.67 -7.98 11.95
N VAL A 89 -19.34 -7.82 11.88
CA VAL A 89 -18.66 -6.86 10.99
C VAL A 89 -17.37 -7.44 10.42
N TRP A 90 -17.16 -7.22 9.13
CA TRP A 90 -15.94 -7.60 8.41
C TRP A 90 -15.35 -6.39 7.73
N ILE A 91 -14.03 -6.25 7.79
CA ILE A 91 -13.32 -5.25 7.01
C ILE A 91 -12.89 -5.85 5.69
N GLU A 92 -13.49 -5.38 4.61
CA GLU A 92 -13.12 -5.75 3.25
C GLU A 92 -11.75 -5.18 2.87
N GLN A 93 -11.59 -3.87 3.08
CA GLN A 93 -10.39 -3.15 2.66
C GLN A 93 -10.09 -1.99 3.62
N VAL A 94 -8.79 -1.77 3.84
CA VAL A 94 -8.26 -0.55 4.47
C VAL A 94 -7.46 0.21 3.41
N ARG A 95 -7.75 1.49 3.24
CA ARG A 95 -7.07 2.40 2.31
C ARG A 95 -6.45 3.56 3.09
N PHE A 96 -5.28 3.99 2.64
CA PHE A 96 -4.57 5.13 3.21
C PHE A 96 -4.48 6.22 2.15
N ARG A 97 -5.01 7.41 2.47
CA ARG A 97 -4.87 8.65 1.71
C ARG A 97 -4.27 9.72 2.62
N THR A 98 -3.16 9.39 3.26
CA THR A 98 -2.47 10.29 4.17
C THR A 98 -1.41 11.11 3.44
N ARG A 99 -1.04 12.25 4.01
CA ARG A 99 0.08 13.09 3.54
C ARG A 99 0.90 13.59 4.73
N PRO A 100 2.19 13.93 4.57
CA PRO A 100 2.96 14.50 5.66
C PRO A 100 2.43 15.91 6.04
N PRO A 101 2.55 16.36 7.30
CA PRO A 101 2.27 17.73 7.70
C PRO A 101 3.27 18.68 7.01
N ALA A 102 2.84 19.90 6.68
CA ALA A 102 3.66 20.85 5.95
C ALA A 102 4.89 21.36 6.74
N GLU A 103 4.90 21.24 8.07
CA GLU A 103 5.88 21.87 8.95
C GLU A 103 6.16 21.04 10.21
N THR A 104 6.70 19.83 10.13
CA THR A 104 7.31 19.21 11.34
C THR A 104 8.32 18.12 11.02
N GLU A 105 9.59 18.45 10.81
CA GLU A 105 10.64 17.42 10.90
C GLU A 105 11.93 17.94 11.55
N HIS A 106 12.49 17.09 12.42
CA HIS A 106 13.77 17.23 13.11
C HIS A 106 14.92 17.44 12.09
N GLY A 107 15.80 18.41 12.37
CA GLY A 107 16.70 19.02 11.38
C GLY A 107 17.66 18.11 10.60
N GLU A 108 18.07 16.96 11.13
CA GLU A 108 18.96 16.02 10.41
C GLU A 108 18.18 15.02 9.54
N LEU A 109 17.06 14.50 10.05
CA LEU A 109 16.19 13.61 9.29
C LEU A 109 15.47 14.39 8.18
N LEU A 110 15.08 15.65 8.45
CA LEU A 110 14.55 16.57 7.46
C LEU A 110 15.52 16.80 6.29
N ALA A 111 16.81 16.97 6.58
CA ALA A 111 17.81 17.18 5.52
C ALA A 111 17.96 15.93 4.63
N LEU A 112 17.92 14.73 5.21
CA LEU A 112 17.89 13.48 4.44
C LEU A 112 16.60 13.34 3.63
N HIS A 113 15.45 13.68 4.21
CA HIS A 113 14.16 13.62 3.54
C HIS A 113 14.07 14.62 2.39
N GLN A 114 14.56 15.85 2.60
CA GLN A 114 14.66 16.87 1.57
C GLN A 114 15.60 16.42 0.45
N ALA A 115 16.79 15.92 0.79
CA ALA A 115 17.71 15.42 -0.23
C ALA A 115 17.13 14.25 -1.04
N LEU A 116 16.38 13.33 -0.41
CA LEU A 116 15.70 12.26 -1.12
C LEU A 116 14.60 12.79 -2.04
N ARG A 117 13.77 13.71 -1.54
CA ARG A 117 12.71 14.34 -2.33
C ARG A 117 13.28 15.06 -3.54
N ASP A 118 14.30 15.89 -3.31
CA ASP A 118 14.95 16.68 -4.36
C ASP A 118 15.56 15.77 -5.44
N GLU A 119 16.20 14.66 -5.05
CA GLU A 119 16.74 13.69 -6.03
C GLU A 119 15.62 12.96 -6.79
N LEU A 120 14.52 12.58 -6.13
CA LEU A 120 13.39 11.93 -6.79
C LEU A 120 12.65 12.89 -7.73
N GLU A 121 12.52 14.17 -7.37
CA GLU A 121 11.95 15.20 -8.24
C GLU A 121 12.86 15.49 -9.44
N ALA A 122 14.18 15.59 -9.22
CA ALA A 122 15.16 15.72 -10.29
C ALA A 122 15.13 14.50 -11.24
N LEU A 123 14.95 13.30 -10.69
CA LEU A 123 14.83 12.08 -11.48
C LEU A 123 13.49 12.02 -12.25
N ALA A 124 12.39 12.50 -11.67
CA ALA A 124 11.10 12.61 -12.35
C ALA A 124 11.12 13.60 -13.52
N ALA A 125 11.90 14.68 -13.38
CA ALA A 125 12.07 15.71 -14.39
C ALA A 125 13.02 15.31 -15.54
N ASP A 126 13.74 14.19 -15.41
CA ASP A 126 14.68 13.67 -16.40
C ASP A 126 14.27 12.26 -16.90
N PRO A 127 13.43 12.19 -17.95
CA PRO A 127 13.00 10.91 -18.53
C PRO A 127 14.15 10.05 -19.06
N GLN A 128 15.29 10.65 -19.43
CA GLN A 128 16.45 9.90 -19.94
C GLN A 128 17.15 9.17 -18.80
N ARG A 129 17.41 9.85 -17.68
CA ARG A 129 17.95 9.20 -16.46
C ARG A 129 17.00 8.13 -15.94
N LEU A 130 15.70 8.38 -15.97
CA LEU A 130 14.71 7.40 -15.52
C LEU A 130 14.68 6.14 -16.41
N ALA A 131 14.88 6.30 -17.73
CA ALA A 131 14.97 5.19 -18.68
C ALA A 131 16.19 4.27 -18.44
N GLU A 132 17.27 4.77 -17.82
CA GLU A 132 18.44 3.96 -17.46
C GLU A 132 18.11 2.86 -16.44
N TYR A 133 17.07 3.04 -15.63
CA TYR A 133 16.61 2.05 -14.66
C TYR A 133 15.70 0.97 -15.28
N GLY A 134 15.16 1.20 -16.48
CA GLY A 134 14.26 0.27 -17.18
C GLY A 134 14.80 -1.16 -17.29
N PRO A 135 16.06 -1.39 -17.73
CA PRO A 135 16.65 -2.74 -17.81
C PRO A 135 16.72 -3.47 -16.47
N ALA A 136 16.99 -2.76 -15.37
CA ALA A 136 17.04 -3.35 -14.03
C ALA A 136 15.64 -3.70 -13.50
N LEU A 137 14.60 -2.97 -13.93
CA LEU A 137 13.21 -3.19 -13.55
C LEU A 137 12.46 -4.14 -14.50
N ALA A 138 13.03 -4.46 -15.68
CA ALA A 138 12.44 -5.36 -16.67
C ALA A 138 12.03 -6.75 -16.11
N PRO A 139 12.80 -7.39 -15.19
CA PRO A 139 12.39 -8.65 -14.57
C PRO A 139 11.12 -8.52 -13.71
N LEU A 140 10.87 -7.35 -13.11
CA LEU A 140 9.63 -7.11 -12.37
C LEU A 140 8.46 -7.02 -13.33
N GLY A 141 8.62 -6.29 -14.44
CA GLY A 141 7.60 -6.17 -15.48
C GLY A 141 7.10 -7.53 -15.99
N SER A 142 8.01 -8.47 -16.25
CA SER A 142 7.62 -9.80 -16.73
C SER A 142 6.87 -10.64 -15.68
N LEU A 143 7.10 -10.41 -14.39
CA LEU A 143 6.44 -11.11 -13.29
C LEU A 143 5.02 -10.57 -13.01
N VAL A 144 4.80 -9.26 -13.16
CA VAL A 144 3.52 -8.61 -12.79
C VAL A 144 2.65 -8.14 -13.96
N ALA A 145 3.18 -8.13 -15.20
CA ALA A 145 2.42 -7.73 -16.40
C ALA A 145 1.05 -8.43 -16.61
N PRO A 146 0.84 -9.71 -16.22
CA PRO A 146 -0.48 -10.34 -16.37
C PRO A 146 -1.55 -9.81 -15.40
N TYR A 147 -1.15 -9.14 -14.32
CA TYR A 147 -2.04 -8.83 -13.19
C TYR A 147 -2.15 -7.33 -12.90
N LEU A 148 -1.15 -6.55 -13.29
CA LEU A 148 -1.10 -5.12 -13.08
C LEU A 148 -0.62 -4.47 -14.37
N GLY A 149 -1.31 -3.43 -14.83
CA GLY A 149 -0.92 -2.63 -16.00
C GLY A 149 0.36 -1.81 -15.81
N LEU A 150 1.31 -2.32 -15.00
CA LEU A 150 2.59 -1.70 -14.71
C LEU A 150 3.50 -1.80 -15.93
N ARG A 151 3.96 -0.64 -16.39
CA ARG A 151 4.95 -0.49 -17.47
C ARG A 151 6.25 0.06 -16.88
N PRO A 152 7.12 -0.78 -16.30
CA PRO A 152 8.41 -0.36 -15.76
C PRO A 152 9.42 0.04 -16.85
N ASP A 153 9.04 -0.12 -18.11
CA ASP A 153 9.74 0.29 -19.32
C ASP A 153 9.32 1.70 -19.81
N ASP A 154 8.27 2.29 -19.24
CA ASP A 154 7.77 3.61 -19.60
C ASP A 154 8.21 4.66 -18.56
N PRO A 155 9.10 5.61 -18.92
CA PRO A 155 9.60 6.63 -18.00
C PRO A 155 8.49 7.57 -17.52
N GLU A 156 7.48 7.90 -18.34
CA GLU A 156 6.38 8.76 -17.89
C GLU A 156 5.54 8.07 -16.82
N HIS A 157 5.32 6.75 -16.99
CA HIS A 157 4.61 5.94 -16.00
C HIS A 157 5.41 5.78 -14.71
N LEU A 158 6.73 5.59 -14.80
CA LEU A 158 7.60 5.54 -13.63
C LEU A 158 7.58 6.86 -12.85
N ALA A 159 7.65 8.01 -13.54
CA ALA A 159 7.64 9.33 -12.93
C ALA A 159 6.37 9.56 -12.10
N ALA A 160 5.20 9.18 -12.62
CA ALA A 160 3.92 9.28 -11.91
C ALA A 160 3.85 8.44 -10.62
N ARG A 161 4.76 7.47 -10.45
CA ARG A 161 4.83 6.57 -9.30
C ARG A 161 5.89 6.98 -8.27
N LEU A 162 6.80 7.90 -8.61
CA LEU A 162 7.90 8.30 -7.73
C LEU A 162 7.43 8.93 -6.42
N SER A 163 6.31 9.66 -6.42
CA SER A 163 5.73 10.20 -5.18
C SER A 163 5.28 9.10 -4.20
N GLU A 164 4.84 7.95 -4.70
CA GLU A 164 4.48 6.81 -3.84
C GLU A 164 5.72 6.05 -3.38
N VAL A 165 6.78 6.01 -4.19
CA VAL A 165 8.08 5.47 -3.80
C VAL A 165 8.73 6.33 -2.71
N GLU A 166 8.66 7.65 -2.81
CA GLU A 166 9.12 8.59 -1.77
C GLU A 166 8.50 8.23 -0.42
N ALA A 167 7.17 8.17 -0.35
CA ALA A 167 6.45 7.85 0.88
C ALA A 167 6.85 6.50 1.48
N LEU A 168 7.09 5.49 0.64
CA LEU A 168 7.54 4.16 1.05
C LEU A 168 8.98 4.19 1.60
N LEU A 169 9.91 4.88 0.93
CA LEU A 169 11.31 4.99 1.36
C LEU A 169 11.42 5.75 2.68
N LEU A 170 10.68 6.84 2.85
CA LEU A 170 10.66 7.61 4.10
C LEU A 170 10.17 6.76 5.27
N GLY A 171 9.17 5.91 5.06
CA GLY A 171 8.70 5.01 6.10
C GLY A 171 9.67 3.88 6.45
N LEU A 172 10.48 3.41 5.49
CA LEU A 172 11.51 2.38 5.72
C LEU A 172 12.75 2.92 6.46
N LEU A 173 13.02 4.22 6.35
CA LEU A 173 14.15 4.91 6.99
C LEU A 173 13.85 5.38 8.41
N ALA A 174 12.60 5.24 8.88
CA ALA A 174 12.22 5.59 10.24
C ALA A 174 12.96 4.70 11.28
N PRO A 175 13.42 5.27 12.41
CA PRO A 175 14.41 4.66 13.31
C PRO A 175 13.99 3.36 14.00
N ASP A 176 12.69 3.00 13.99
CA ASP A 176 12.16 1.85 14.74
C ASP A 176 12.06 0.53 13.94
N HIS A 177 12.65 0.43 12.73
CA HIS A 177 12.51 -0.79 11.91
C HIS A 177 13.82 -1.43 11.44
N PRO A 178 13.99 -2.77 11.56
CA PRO A 178 15.10 -3.49 10.94
C PRO A 178 15.03 -3.39 9.42
N HIS A 179 16.02 -2.73 8.82
CA HIS A 179 16.14 -2.63 7.37
C HIS A 179 16.22 -4.04 6.74
N PRO A 180 15.43 -4.36 5.72
CA PRO A 180 15.67 -5.56 4.93
C PRO A 180 17.04 -5.40 4.28
N ARG A 181 18.03 -6.18 4.73
CA ARG A 181 19.33 -6.24 4.03
C ARG A 181 19.04 -6.71 2.61
N PRO A 182 19.49 -5.98 1.57
CA PRO A 182 19.48 -6.55 0.25
C PRO A 182 20.21 -7.89 0.33
N ALA A 183 19.59 -8.94 -0.22
CA ALA A 183 20.29 -10.20 -0.40
C ALA A 183 21.62 -9.86 -1.09
N ALA A 184 22.73 -10.30 -0.49
CA ALA A 184 24.06 -10.02 -1.00
C ALA A 184 24.06 -10.26 -2.51
N HIS A 185 24.47 -9.25 -3.28
CA HIS A 185 24.56 -9.31 -4.74
C HIS A 185 25.27 -10.61 -5.10
N LEU A 186 24.53 -11.61 -5.58
CA LEU A 186 25.11 -12.86 -6.00
C LEU A 186 25.92 -12.51 -7.25
N PRO A 187 27.26 -12.66 -7.26
CA PRO A 187 28.03 -12.35 -8.44
C PRO A 187 27.48 -13.17 -9.60
N ALA A 188 27.39 -12.54 -10.78
CA ALA A 188 26.94 -13.17 -12.00
C ALA A 188 27.63 -14.54 -12.15
N GLN A 189 26.84 -15.62 -12.09
CA GLN A 189 27.37 -16.95 -12.35
C GLN A 189 27.69 -17.02 -13.83
N ASP A 190 28.99 -17.02 -14.13
CA ASP A 190 29.50 -17.27 -15.47
C ASP A 190 28.91 -18.60 -15.98
N PRO A 191 28.24 -18.63 -17.14
CA PRO A 191 27.66 -19.86 -17.64
C PRO A 191 28.77 -20.88 -17.90
N ALA A 192 28.75 -21.97 -17.14
CA ALA A 192 29.69 -23.08 -17.30
C ALA A 192 29.69 -23.56 -18.76
N PRO A 193 30.84 -23.90 -19.35
CA PRO A 193 30.90 -24.34 -20.74
C PRO A 193 30.15 -25.66 -20.90
N VAL A 194 29.15 -25.65 -21.79
CA VAL A 194 28.43 -26.84 -22.23
C VAL A 194 29.43 -27.82 -22.83
N ARG A 195 29.77 -28.88 -22.09
CA ARG A 195 30.50 -30.02 -22.66
C ARG A 195 29.60 -30.69 -23.69
N ALA A 196 30.06 -30.71 -24.94
CA ALA A 196 29.45 -31.44 -26.03
C ALA A 196 29.28 -32.92 -25.62
N SER A 197 28.04 -33.41 -25.67
CA SER A 197 27.76 -34.83 -25.55
C SER A 197 28.25 -35.54 -26.81
N GLU A 198 29.34 -36.29 -26.69
CA GLU A 198 29.78 -37.24 -27.71
C GLU A 198 28.72 -38.34 -27.87
N HIS A 199 28.17 -38.44 -29.09
CA HIS A 199 27.31 -39.54 -29.54
C HIS A 199 28.16 -40.80 -29.73
N PRO A 200 27.76 -42.00 -29.26
CA PRO A 200 28.40 -43.23 -29.68
C PRO A 200 27.84 -43.68 -31.04
N GLU A 201 28.71 -43.87 -32.02
CA GLU A 201 28.39 -44.55 -33.30
C GLU A 201 28.02 -46.02 -33.05
N PRO A 202 27.00 -46.56 -33.74
CA PRO A 202 26.72 -47.99 -33.72
C PRO A 202 27.56 -48.73 -34.77
N ARG A 203 28.10 -49.89 -34.40
CA ARG A 203 28.64 -50.92 -35.30
C ARG A 203 27.68 -52.10 -35.38
#